data_AF-A0AAW3RJB6-F1
#
_entry.id   AF-A0AAW3RJB6-F1
#
_cell.length_a   1.000
_cell.length_b   1.000
_cell.length_c   1.000
_cell.angle_alpha   90.00
_cell.angle_beta   90.00
_cell.angle_gamma   90.00
#
_symmetry.space_group_name_H-M   'P 1'
#
loop_
_entity.id
_entity.type
_entity.pdbx_description
1 polymer ?
#
loop_
_entity_poly.entity_id
_entity_poly.type
_entity_poly.pdbx_seq_one_letter_code
_entity_poly.pdbx_strand_id
1 'polypeptide(L)'
;MCGNDLGKDPQAQKHVQQLLDNYHSSELSGILDLIEGANDRISEDYKRLPDKMNSNYQYLVSSVDKVQKAQTSIDKKMDLVSSNLEKINNLIDKEDHTLPKLKQDIQDKQFLITKNNAKIAQLVENLANNQKDRDTKIKKQNQLNVKRQIAEKTNYLETRLRQILNDYDSNARKELAHQVRVLFNQLVTGQDQHLIRQITISDNYDMQIIGDNAANLLNDISEGQKQVLSLAFIFALAKLASKGRKGEIDFPLFVDTPFARLDSQIRDHIIKETPKLSSQWVLLLTDTEYTNREKQSFVESNAVGTSYQLQKNNDGKTEIQVTSLI
;
A
#
# COMPACT_ATOMS: atom_id res chain seq x y z
N MET A 1 145.16 -90.08 41.49
CA MET A 1 146.56 -90.36 41.90
C MET A 1 147.43 -90.36 40.66
N CYS A 2 148.44 -89.49 40.60
CA CYS A 2 149.53 -89.61 39.64
C CYS A 2 150.62 -90.49 40.24
N GLY A 3 151.18 -91.42 39.46
CA GLY A 3 152.59 -91.81 39.62
C GLY A 3 152.95 -93.17 40.25
N ASN A 4 152.11 -94.20 40.21
CA ASN A 4 152.57 -95.58 40.49
C ASN A 4 152.25 -96.53 39.32
N ASP A 5 153.27 -97.27 38.87
CA ASP A 5 153.23 -98.22 37.75
C ASP A 5 152.50 -99.52 38.14
N LEU A 6 151.44 -99.84 37.41
CA LEU A 6 150.45 -100.90 37.69
C LEU A 6 150.97 -102.33 37.48
N GLY A 7 152.27 -102.51 37.21
CA GLY A 7 152.89 -103.82 37.01
C GLY A 7 153.51 -104.48 38.26
N LYS A 8 153.68 -103.78 39.39
CA LYS A 8 154.46 -104.31 40.55
C LYS A 8 153.81 -104.22 41.94
N ASP A 9 152.56 -103.76 42.08
CA ASP A 9 151.89 -103.70 43.39
C ASP A 9 150.50 -104.38 43.39
N PRO A 10 150.34 -105.55 44.06
CA PRO A 10 149.09 -106.31 44.14
C PRO A 10 147.91 -105.58 44.81
N GLN A 11 148.12 -104.49 45.54
CA GLN A 11 147.03 -103.77 46.22
C GLN A 11 146.26 -102.80 45.31
N ALA A 12 146.92 -102.19 44.32
CA ALA A 12 146.28 -101.23 43.40
C ALA A 12 145.28 -101.91 42.44
N GLN A 13 145.58 -103.13 42.00
CA GLN A 13 144.71 -103.89 41.10
C GLN A 13 143.37 -104.29 41.76
N LYS A 14 143.40 -104.58 43.07
CA LYS A 14 142.20 -104.93 43.84
C LYS A 14 141.24 -103.74 44.03
N HIS A 15 141.78 -102.52 44.10
CA HIS A 15 140.99 -101.30 44.24
C HIS A 15 140.28 -100.88 42.94
N VAL A 16 140.93 -101.07 41.78
CA VAL A 16 140.29 -100.84 40.47
C VAL A 16 139.21 -101.88 40.19
N GLN A 17 139.43 -103.14 40.58
CA GLN A 17 138.40 -104.18 40.48
C GLN A 17 137.17 -103.87 41.36
N GLN A 18 137.37 -103.33 42.56
CA GLN A 18 136.28 -102.85 43.43
C GLN A 18 135.50 -101.65 42.85
N LEU A 19 136.12 -100.82 42.01
CA LEU A 19 135.43 -99.71 41.33
C LEU A 19 134.62 -100.18 40.12
N LEU A 20 135.02 -101.29 39.47
CA LEU A 20 134.27 -101.91 38.39
C LEU A 20 133.09 -102.74 38.91
N ASP A 21 133.25 -103.45 40.03
CA ASP A 21 132.16 -104.27 40.60
C ASP A 21 131.01 -103.42 41.21
N ASN A 22 131.24 -102.12 41.47
CA ASN A 22 130.23 -101.19 42.02
C ASN A 22 129.52 -100.31 40.97
N TYR A 23 129.69 -100.58 39.67
CA TYR A 23 129.03 -99.82 38.61
C TYR A 23 127.68 -100.45 38.21
N HIS A 24 126.57 -99.96 38.77
CA HIS A 24 125.21 -100.31 38.34
C HIS A 24 124.56 -99.15 37.56
N SER A 25 124.07 -99.46 36.36
CA SER A 25 123.32 -98.61 35.43
C SER A 25 121.80 -98.67 35.69
N SER A 26 121.13 -97.53 35.97
CA SER A 26 119.64 -97.49 36.06
C SER A 26 118.96 -96.10 36.02
N GLU A 27 119.34 -95.14 35.15
CA GLU A 27 118.63 -93.83 35.08
C GLU A 27 118.11 -93.40 33.69
N LEU A 28 118.45 -94.06 32.59
CA LEU A 28 118.12 -93.56 31.23
C LEU A 28 116.77 -94.04 30.65
N SER A 29 116.13 -95.07 31.20
CA SER A 29 114.89 -95.63 30.60
C SER A 29 113.64 -94.78 30.89
N GLY A 30 113.54 -94.14 32.05
CA GLY A 30 112.32 -93.39 32.44
C GLY A 30 112.12 -92.06 31.72
N ILE A 31 113.20 -91.47 31.17
CA ILE A 31 113.14 -90.20 30.42
C ILE A 31 112.57 -90.43 29.01
N LEU A 32 112.84 -91.58 28.40
CA LEU A 32 112.36 -91.92 27.05
C LEU A 32 110.84 -92.07 27.00
N ASP A 33 110.22 -92.77 27.96
CA ASP A 33 108.76 -92.93 28.03
C ASP A 33 108.02 -91.59 28.24
N LEU A 34 108.62 -90.66 28.98
CA LEU A 34 108.07 -89.31 29.21
C LEU A 34 108.08 -88.45 27.95
N ILE A 35 109.12 -88.56 27.12
CA ILE A 35 109.24 -87.81 25.86
C ILE A 35 108.26 -88.37 24.83
N GLU A 36 108.11 -89.70 24.75
CA GLU A 36 107.18 -90.33 23.81
C GLU A 36 105.73 -89.97 24.14
N GLY A 37 105.35 -90.04 25.43
CA GLY A 37 104.02 -89.61 25.88
C GLY A 37 103.75 -88.12 25.70
N ALA A 38 104.76 -87.25 25.79
CA ALA A 38 104.61 -85.83 25.49
C ALA A 38 104.44 -85.58 23.99
N ASN A 39 105.19 -86.31 23.15
CA ASN A 39 105.12 -86.20 21.70
C ASN A 39 103.76 -86.68 21.14
N ASP A 40 103.20 -87.75 21.72
CA ASP A 40 101.86 -88.22 21.36
C ASP A 40 100.77 -87.21 21.72
N ARG A 41 100.86 -86.58 22.90
CA ARG A 41 99.93 -85.51 23.31
C ARG A 41 100.03 -84.29 22.39
N ILE A 42 101.25 -83.86 22.05
CA ILE A 42 101.48 -82.74 21.13
C ILE A 42 100.94 -83.08 19.73
N SER A 43 101.14 -84.31 19.25
CA SER A 43 100.61 -84.78 17.96
C SER A 43 99.08 -84.79 17.94
N GLU A 44 98.45 -85.22 19.04
CA GLU A 44 96.99 -85.26 19.15
C GLU A 44 96.38 -83.85 19.25
N ASP A 45 96.99 -82.94 20.02
CA ASP A 45 96.59 -81.54 20.09
C ASP A 45 96.81 -80.80 18.76
N TYR A 46 97.91 -81.08 18.06
CA TYR A 46 98.19 -80.53 16.73
C TYR A 46 97.13 -80.94 15.71
N LYS A 47 96.57 -82.14 15.81
CA LYS A 47 95.45 -82.61 14.97
C LYS A 47 94.11 -81.98 15.33
N ARG A 48 93.86 -81.66 16.61
CA ARG A 48 92.57 -81.12 17.09
C ARG A 48 92.46 -79.59 17.05
N LEU A 49 93.59 -78.88 17.05
CA LEU A 49 93.65 -77.41 17.04
C LEU A 49 92.93 -76.77 15.82
N PRO A 50 93.10 -77.27 14.57
CA PRO A 50 92.45 -76.69 13.40
C PRO A 50 90.93 -76.78 13.47
N ASP A 51 90.39 -77.91 13.93
CA ASP A 51 88.94 -78.12 14.07
C ASP A 51 88.35 -77.18 15.12
N LYS A 52 89.03 -77.02 16.26
CA LYS A 52 88.61 -76.11 17.33
C LYS A 52 88.69 -74.63 16.91
N MET A 53 89.72 -74.27 16.13
CA MET A 53 89.83 -72.94 15.53
C MET A 53 88.72 -72.70 14.50
N ASN A 54 88.42 -73.68 13.65
CA ASN A 54 87.36 -73.60 12.66
C ASN A 54 85.98 -73.49 13.31
N SER A 55 85.70 -74.26 14.37
CA SER A 55 84.42 -74.16 15.10
C SER A 55 84.24 -72.79 15.76
N ASN A 56 85.30 -72.24 16.36
CA ASN A 56 85.26 -70.90 16.94
C ASN A 56 85.09 -69.82 15.87
N TYR A 57 85.77 -69.97 14.73
CA TYR A 57 85.62 -69.06 13.58
C TYR A 57 84.19 -69.09 13.04
N GLN A 58 83.60 -70.27 12.84
CA GLN A 58 82.21 -70.39 12.41
C GLN A 58 81.22 -69.80 13.42
N TYR A 59 81.45 -70.01 14.72
CA TYR A 59 80.64 -69.38 15.77
C TYR A 59 80.73 -67.85 15.70
N LEU A 60 81.94 -67.31 15.52
CA LEU A 60 82.17 -65.88 15.40
C LEU A 60 81.46 -65.31 14.16
N VAL A 61 81.59 -65.96 13.00
CA VAL A 61 80.90 -65.59 11.76
C VAL A 61 79.37 -65.60 11.94
N SER A 62 78.82 -66.63 12.58
CA SER A 62 77.38 -66.72 12.85
C SER A 62 76.90 -65.62 13.80
N SER A 63 77.75 -65.23 14.76
CA SER A 63 77.45 -64.15 15.71
C SER A 63 77.49 -62.79 15.03
N VAL A 64 78.47 -62.57 14.13
CA VAL A 64 78.55 -61.37 13.29
C VAL A 64 77.34 -61.27 12.36
N ASP A 65 76.90 -62.35 11.72
CA ASP A 65 75.70 -62.36 10.88
C ASP A 65 74.42 -62.05 11.68
N LYS A 66 74.29 -62.57 12.91
CA LYS A 66 73.19 -62.23 13.82
C LYS A 66 73.20 -60.74 14.20
N VAL A 67 74.38 -60.19 14.50
CA VAL A 67 74.54 -58.76 14.81
C VAL A 67 74.18 -57.92 13.59
N GLN A 68 74.65 -58.29 12.40
CA GLN A 68 74.34 -57.58 11.15
C GLN A 68 72.82 -57.57 10.87
N LYS A 69 72.14 -58.70 11.03
CA LYS A 69 70.68 -58.81 10.88
C LYS A 69 69.93 -57.96 11.90
N ALA A 70 70.39 -57.93 13.15
CA ALA A 70 69.83 -57.08 14.18
C ALA A 70 70.03 -55.59 13.84
N GLN A 71 71.22 -55.21 13.35
CA GLN A 71 71.54 -53.86 12.88
C GLN A 71 70.57 -53.42 11.77
N THR A 72 70.39 -54.23 10.72
CA THR A 72 69.48 -53.92 9.61
C THR A 72 68.02 -53.80 10.08
N SER A 73 67.61 -54.58 11.08
CA SER A 73 66.27 -54.48 11.67
C SER A 73 66.09 -53.20 12.49
N ILE A 74 67.13 -52.79 13.22
CA ILE A 74 67.18 -51.53 13.95
C ILE A 74 67.10 -50.35 12.97
N ASP A 75 67.89 -50.36 11.90
CA ASP A 75 67.89 -49.29 10.89
C ASP A 75 66.50 -49.12 10.27
N LYS A 76 65.86 -50.22 9.86
CA LYS A 76 64.47 -50.18 9.33
C LYS A 76 63.47 -49.61 10.34
N LYS A 77 63.61 -49.96 11.62
CA LYS A 77 62.75 -49.39 12.68
C LYS A 77 63.05 -47.91 12.90
N MET A 78 64.31 -47.50 12.79
CA MET A 78 64.75 -46.12 12.95
C MET A 78 64.21 -45.23 11.83
N ASP A 79 64.20 -45.73 10.59
CA ASP A 79 63.56 -45.06 9.44
C ASP A 79 62.04 -44.92 9.66
N LEU A 80 61.40 -45.98 10.13
CA LEU A 80 59.95 -45.99 10.39
C LEU A 80 59.57 -45.02 11.53
N VAL A 81 60.38 -44.97 12.59
CA VAL A 81 60.23 -44.00 13.69
C VAL A 81 60.42 -42.58 13.18
N SER A 82 61.44 -42.32 12.36
CA SER A 82 61.70 -41.00 11.76
C SER A 82 60.52 -40.52 10.91
N SER A 83 59.98 -41.39 10.04
CA SER A 83 58.81 -41.07 9.22
C SER A 83 57.55 -40.80 10.06
N ASN A 84 57.36 -41.55 11.15
CA ASN A 84 56.22 -41.32 12.04
C ASN A 84 56.38 -40.03 12.85
N LEU A 85 57.60 -39.67 13.27
CA LEU A 85 57.87 -38.39 13.93
C LEU A 85 57.57 -37.21 13.01
N GLU A 86 57.93 -37.28 11.73
CA GLU A 86 57.56 -36.23 10.76
C GLU A 86 56.04 -36.10 10.62
N LYS A 87 55.30 -37.22 10.57
CA LYS A 87 53.83 -37.19 10.52
C LYS A 87 53.23 -36.59 11.79
N ILE A 88 53.77 -36.93 12.96
CA ILE A 88 53.33 -36.39 14.25
C ILE A 88 53.59 -34.89 14.31
N ASN A 89 54.79 -34.43 13.93
CA ASN A 89 55.11 -32.99 13.91
C ASN A 89 54.18 -32.21 12.98
N ASN A 90 53.89 -32.74 11.79
CA ASN A 90 52.91 -32.12 10.88
C ASN A 90 51.48 -32.07 11.45
N LEU A 91 51.10 -33.04 12.29
CA LEU A 91 49.80 -33.04 12.96
C LEU A 91 49.78 -32.02 14.11
N ILE A 92 50.87 -31.92 14.87
CA ILE A 92 51.07 -30.91 15.92
C ILE A 92 50.99 -29.51 15.30
N ASP A 93 51.67 -29.23 14.19
CA ASP A 93 51.60 -27.94 13.50
C ASP A 93 50.16 -27.58 13.07
N LYS A 94 49.39 -28.57 12.62
CA LYS A 94 47.98 -28.38 12.27
C LYS A 94 47.14 -28.08 13.50
N GLU A 95 47.39 -28.78 14.61
CA GLU A 95 46.69 -28.59 15.89
C GLU A 95 47.02 -27.23 16.53
N ASP A 96 48.28 -26.83 16.52
CA ASP A 96 48.76 -25.60 17.18
C ASP A 96 48.49 -24.33 16.36
N HIS A 97 48.43 -24.43 15.03
CA HIS A 97 48.33 -23.23 14.19
C HIS A 97 47.10 -23.17 13.31
N THR A 98 46.65 -24.29 12.74
CA THR A 98 45.54 -24.29 11.78
C THR A 98 44.19 -24.36 12.48
N LEU A 99 44.07 -25.26 13.47
CA LEU A 99 42.84 -25.47 14.23
C LEU A 99 42.39 -24.21 15.02
N PRO A 100 43.28 -23.45 15.68
CA PRO A 100 42.89 -22.26 16.43
C PRO A 100 42.43 -21.13 15.50
N LYS A 101 43.11 -20.94 14.37
CA LYS A 101 42.70 -19.97 13.34
C LYS A 101 41.31 -20.28 12.81
N LEU A 102 41.04 -21.55 12.48
CA LEU A 102 39.72 -21.97 12.00
C LEU A 102 38.64 -21.81 13.07
N LYS A 103 38.94 -22.09 14.34
CA LYS A 103 38.03 -21.82 15.46
C LYS A 103 37.70 -20.34 15.59
N GLN A 104 38.69 -19.46 15.47
CA GLN A 104 38.48 -18.01 15.50
C GLN A 104 37.61 -17.55 14.33
N ASP A 105 37.90 -17.98 13.10
CA ASP A 105 37.10 -17.66 11.91
C ASP A 105 35.64 -18.12 12.06
N ILE A 106 35.40 -19.28 12.66
CA ILE A 106 34.05 -19.77 12.95
C ILE A 106 33.34 -18.84 13.94
N GLN A 107 34.02 -18.43 15.03
CA GLN A 107 33.45 -17.50 16.00
C GLN A 107 33.12 -16.14 15.39
N ASP A 108 34.03 -15.58 14.59
CA ASP A 108 33.84 -14.30 13.92
C ASP A 108 32.64 -14.36 12.95
N LYS A 109 32.54 -15.45 12.16
CA LYS A 109 31.40 -15.67 11.27
C LYS A 109 30.09 -15.85 12.04
N GLN A 110 30.10 -16.57 13.17
CA GLN A 110 28.92 -16.72 14.04
C GLN A 110 28.45 -15.37 14.60
N PHE A 111 29.39 -14.52 15.01
CA PHE A 111 29.08 -13.16 15.45
C PHE A 111 28.44 -12.32 14.33
N LEU A 112 29.02 -12.38 13.12
CA LEU A 112 28.46 -11.67 11.95
C LEU A 112 27.06 -12.17 11.58
N ILE A 113 26.81 -13.47 11.62
CA ILE A 113 25.48 -14.05 11.40
C ILE A 113 24.49 -13.50 12.41
N THR A 114 24.87 -13.46 13.69
CA THR A 114 24.00 -12.95 14.77
C THR A 114 23.66 -11.48 14.57
N LYS A 115 24.66 -10.65 14.23
CA LYS A 115 24.49 -9.22 13.92
C LYS A 115 23.58 -9.00 12.72
N ASN A 116 23.78 -9.76 11.65
CA ASN A 116 22.96 -9.65 10.44
C ASN A 116 21.52 -10.10 10.69
N ASN A 117 21.30 -11.17 11.46
CA ASN A 117 19.96 -11.63 11.85
C ASN A 117 19.22 -10.57 12.67
N ALA A 118 19.89 -9.93 13.63
CA ALA A 118 19.30 -8.81 14.38
C ALA A 118 18.92 -7.64 13.46
N LYS A 119 19.76 -7.35 12.46
CA LYS A 119 19.46 -6.29 11.49
C LYS A 119 18.29 -6.63 10.58
N ILE A 120 18.19 -7.89 10.14
CA ILE A 120 17.06 -8.40 9.36
C ILE A 120 15.77 -8.25 10.16
N ALA A 121 15.75 -8.66 11.43
CA ALA A 121 14.58 -8.52 12.30
C ALA A 121 14.11 -7.06 12.40
N GLN A 122 15.05 -6.12 12.60
CA GLN A 122 14.74 -4.69 12.63
C GLN A 122 14.18 -4.16 11.30
N LEU A 123 14.74 -4.60 10.17
CA LEU A 123 14.27 -4.19 8.84
C LEU A 123 12.88 -4.74 8.55
N VAL A 124 12.58 -5.98 8.96
CA VAL A 124 11.27 -6.60 8.82
C VAL A 124 10.22 -5.82 9.62
N GLU A 125 10.52 -5.43 10.86
CA GLU A 125 9.63 -4.61 11.68
C GLU A 125 9.37 -3.24 11.05
N ASN A 126 10.41 -2.56 10.57
CA ASN A 126 10.28 -1.28 9.89
C ASN A 126 9.45 -1.38 8.61
N LEU A 127 9.62 -2.45 7.82
CA LEU A 127 8.81 -2.70 6.63
C LEU A 127 7.34 -2.88 7.00
N ALA A 128 7.03 -3.65 8.03
CA ALA A 128 5.66 -3.85 8.50
C ALA A 128 5.00 -2.52 8.94
N ASN A 129 5.74 -1.68 9.67
CA ASN A 129 5.25 -0.36 10.10
C ASN A 129 5.02 0.58 8.91
N ASN A 130 5.95 0.63 7.96
CA ASN A 130 5.83 1.44 6.75
C ASN A 130 4.66 0.99 5.86
N GLN A 131 4.41 -0.32 5.75
CA GLN A 131 3.25 -0.86 5.03
C GLN A 131 1.95 -0.41 5.70
N LYS A 132 1.86 -0.50 7.03
CA LYS A 132 0.68 -0.05 7.78
C LYS A 132 0.41 1.45 7.60
N ASP A 133 1.44 2.28 7.64
CA ASP A 133 1.32 3.73 7.40
C ASP A 133 0.95 4.06 5.94
N ARG A 134 1.48 3.30 4.98
CA ARG A 134 1.07 3.42 3.56
C ARG A 134 -0.42 3.12 3.40
N ASP A 135 -0.91 2.05 4.00
CA ASP A 135 -2.31 1.65 3.88
C ASP A 135 -3.27 2.66 4.52
N THR A 136 -2.91 3.23 5.68
CA THR A 136 -3.71 4.30 6.31
C THR A 136 -3.74 5.55 5.46
N LYS A 137 -2.61 5.95 4.87
CA LYS A 137 -2.53 7.09 3.93
C LYS A 137 -3.35 6.87 2.67
N ILE A 138 -3.31 5.67 2.08
CA ILE A 138 -4.13 5.30 0.91
C ILE A 138 -5.62 5.39 1.26
N LYS A 139 -6.04 4.84 2.40
CA LYS A 139 -7.44 4.93 2.86
C LYS A 139 -7.89 6.38 3.03
N LYS A 140 -7.06 7.22 3.66
CA LYS A 140 -7.35 8.66 3.84
C LYS A 140 -7.43 9.39 2.50
N GLN A 141 -6.51 9.11 1.56
CA GLN A 141 -6.52 9.69 0.23
C GLN A 141 -7.78 9.32 -0.55
N ASN A 142 -8.20 8.05 -0.49
CA ASN A 142 -9.43 7.60 -1.13
C ASN A 142 -10.67 8.31 -0.55
N GLN A 143 -10.74 8.44 0.78
CA GLN A 143 -11.82 9.21 1.44
C GLN A 143 -11.84 10.67 1.01
N LEU A 144 -10.67 11.33 0.91
CA LEU A 144 -10.56 12.71 0.44
C LEU A 144 -10.96 12.85 -1.03
N ASN A 145 -10.59 11.90 -1.88
CA ASN A 145 -11.00 11.88 -3.29
C ASN A 145 -12.52 11.79 -3.43
N VAL A 146 -13.19 10.92 -2.66
CA VAL A 146 -14.66 10.84 -2.64
C VAL A 146 -15.27 12.15 -2.17
N LYS A 147 -14.77 12.73 -1.07
CA LYS A 147 -15.26 14.04 -0.57
C LYS A 147 -15.10 15.15 -1.60
N ARG A 148 -13.97 15.19 -2.32
CA ARG A 148 -13.72 16.15 -3.40
C ARG A 148 -14.73 15.99 -4.54
N GLN A 149 -14.97 14.76 -5.01
CA GLN A 149 -15.95 14.51 -6.07
C GLN A 149 -17.37 14.92 -5.65
N ILE A 150 -17.75 14.69 -4.39
CA ILE A 150 -19.04 15.14 -3.84
C ILE A 150 -19.09 16.67 -3.87
N ALA A 151 -18.06 17.36 -3.39
CA ALA A 151 -18.02 18.82 -3.38
C ALA A 151 -18.10 19.43 -4.80
N GLU A 152 -17.36 18.86 -5.77
CA GLU A 152 -17.41 19.27 -7.17
C GLU A 152 -18.82 19.12 -7.76
N LYS A 153 -19.47 17.97 -7.55
CA LYS A 153 -20.85 17.74 -8.00
C LYS A 153 -21.85 18.66 -7.33
N THR A 154 -21.72 18.89 -6.01
CA THR A 154 -22.60 19.80 -5.26
C THR A 154 -22.46 21.23 -5.78
N ASN A 155 -21.24 21.72 -6.02
CA ASN A 155 -21.01 23.05 -6.56
C ASN A 155 -21.57 23.19 -7.99
N TYR A 156 -21.36 22.17 -8.83
CA TYR A 156 -21.95 22.14 -10.16
C TYR A 156 -23.48 22.21 -10.13
N LEU A 157 -24.12 21.40 -9.27
CA LEU A 157 -25.58 21.41 -9.09
C LEU A 157 -26.08 22.76 -8.56
N GLU A 158 -25.39 23.34 -7.58
CA GLU A 158 -25.73 24.64 -7.01
C GLU A 158 -25.69 25.74 -8.08
N THR A 159 -24.62 25.78 -8.87
CA THR A 159 -24.49 26.73 -9.98
C THR A 159 -25.58 26.51 -11.03
N ARG A 160 -25.87 25.25 -11.37
CA ARG A 160 -26.90 24.93 -12.37
C ARG A 160 -28.30 25.29 -11.89
N LEU A 161 -28.61 25.05 -10.62
CA LEU A 161 -29.90 25.41 -10.01
C LEU A 161 -30.06 26.93 -9.96
N ARG A 162 -29.01 27.69 -9.63
CA ARG A 162 -29.06 29.16 -9.69
C ARG A 162 -29.33 29.67 -11.10
N GLN A 163 -28.69 29.09 -12.12
CA GLN A 163 -28.97 29.44 -13.51
C GLN A 163 -30.43 29.16 -13.87
N ILE A 164 -30.95 27.98 -13.53
CA ILE A 164 -32.35 27.61 -13.81
C ILE A 164 -33.32 28.59 -13.12
N LEU A 165 -33.06 28.95 -11.86
CA LEU A 165 -33.89 29.91 -11.13
C LEU A 165 -33.87 31.30 -11.77
N ASN A 166 -32.68 31.78 -12.14
CA ASN A 166 -32.53 33.08 -12.81
C ASN A 166 -33.21 33.10 -14.18
N ASP A 167 -33.07 32.02 -14.95
CA ASP A 167 -33.71 31.88 -16.26
C ASP A 167 -35.23 31.82 -16.12
N TYR A 168 -35.74 31.06 -15.14
CA TYR A 168 -37.17 30.95 -14.85
C TYR A 168 -37.76 32.31 -14.44
N ASP A 169 -37.11 33.02 -13.52
CA ASP A 169 -37.53 34.34 -13.07
C ASP A 169 -37.52 35.38 -14.21
N SER A 170 -36.44 35.43 -14.99
CA SER A 170 -36.34 36.33 -16.15
C SER A 170 -37.43 36.03 -17.19
N ASN A 171 -37.68 34.76 -17.48
CA ASN A 171 -38.71 34.34 -18.43
C ASN A 171 -40.11 34.63 -17.90
N ALA A 172 -40.37 34.40 -16.61
CA ALA A 172 -41.66 34.70 -15.97
C ALA A 172 -41.95 36.21 -16.03
N ARG A 173 -40.95 37.07 -15.75
CA ARG A 173 -41.10 38.53 -15.87
C ARG A 173 -41.41 38.97 -17.30
N LYS A 174 -40.65 38.47 -18.29
CA LYS A 174 -40.87 38.79 -19.72
C LYS A 174 -42.25 38.37 -20.18
N GLU A 175 -42.66 37.17 -19.79
CA GLU A 175 -43.97 36.64 -20.11
C GLU A 175 -45.09 37.45 -19.45
N LEU A 176 -44.94 37.79 -18.17
CA LEU A 176 -45.90 38.62 -17.45
C LEU A 176 -46.06 39.96 -18.16
N ALA A 177 -44.96 40.65 -18.44
CA ALA A 177 -44.97 41.92 -19.16
C ALA A 177 -45.65 41.82 -20.53
N HIS A 178 -45.39 40.74 -21.27
CA HIS A 178 -46.05 40.47 -22.55
C HIS A 178 -47.57 40.28 -22.38
N GLN A 179 -48.00 39.44 -21.44
CA GLN A 179 -49.43 39.17 -21.21
C GLN A 179 -50.16 40.43 -20.70
N VAL A 180 -49.55 41.23 -19.82
CA VAL A 180 -50.12 42.51 -19.36
C VAL A 180 -50.39 43.41 -20.55
N ARG A 181 -49.44 43.54 -21.48
CA ARG A 181 -49.62 44.36 -22.68
C ARG A 181 -50.75 43.85 -23.57
N VAL A 182 -50.78 42.54 -23.83
CA VAL A 182 -51.85 41.92 -24.65
C VAL A 182 -53.22 42.17 -24.03
N LEU A 183 -53.36 41.91 -22.73
CA LEU A 183 -54.63 42.10 -22.00
C LEU A 183 -55.03 43.56 -21.91
N PHE A 184 -54.08 44.47 -21.67
CA PHE A 184 -54.36 45.91 -21.68
C PHE A 184 -54.94 46.33 -23.03
N ASN A 185 -54.30 45.97 -24.14
CA ASN A 185 -54.77 46.30 -25.48
C ASN A 185 -56.14 45.68 -25.81
N GLN A 186 -56.46 44.53 -25.21
CA GLN A 186 -57.78 43.90 -25.34
C GLN A 186 -58.87 44.61 -24.52
N LEU A 187 -58.52 45.21 -23.37
CA LEU A 187 -59.47 45.81 -22.43
C LEU A 187 -59.68 47.32 -22.65
N VAL A 188 -58.78 48.01 -23.35
CA VAL A 188 -58.96 49.42 -23.73
C VAL A 188 -59.75 49.59 -25.04
N THR A 189 -60.34 50.77 -25.23
CA THR A 189 -61.15 51.11 -26.40
C THR A 189 -60.35 51.92 -27.43
N GLY A 190 -60.63 51.71 -28.72
CA GLY A 190 -60.26 52.57 -29.86
C GLY A 190 -58.91 53.29 -29.78
N GLN A 191 -58.92 54.54 -29.28
CA GLN A 191 -57.76 55.45 -29.29
C GLN A 191 -56.59 54.99 -28.42
N ASP A 192 -56.83 54.15 -27.42
CA ASP A 192 -55.81 53.72 -26.46
C ASP A 192 -55.17 52.35 -26.81
N GLN A 193 -55.65 51.65 -27.86
CA GLN A 193 -55.21 50.29 -28.22
C GLN A 193 -53.74 50.19 -28.67
N HIS A 194 -53.09 51.32 -28.89
CA HIS A 194 -51.66 51.41 -29.23
C HIS A 194 -50.85 52.27 -28.25
N LEU A 195 -51.46 52.82 -27.20
CA LEU A 195 -50.79 53.70 -26.25
C LEU A 195 -49.51 53.08 -25.67
N ILE A 196 -49.56 51.78 -25.36
CA ILE A 196 -48.44 51.04 -24.76
C ILE A 196 -47.68 50.26 -25.83
N ARG A 197 -46.49 50.78 -26.17
CA ARG A 197 -45.54 50.12 -27.06
C ARG A 197 -44.82 48.97 -26.39
N GLN A 198 -44.43 49.11 -25.13
CA GLN A 198 -43.67 48.07 -24.42
C GLN A 198 -43.90 48.16 -22.92
N ILE A 199 -44.00 46.99 -22.28
CA ILE A 199 -43.95 46.85 -20.83
C ILE A 199 -42.69 46.05 -20.49
N THR A 200 -41.95 46.49 -19.50
CA THR A 200 -40.82 45.75 -18.91
C THR A 200 -41.02 45.65 -17.40
N ILE A 201 -40.49 44.58 -16.82
CA ILE A 201 -40.49 44.37 -15.36
C ILE A 201 -39.03 44.14 -14.97
N SER A 202 -38.51 44.96 -14.07
CA SER A 202 -37.11 44.93 -13.62
C SER A 202 -36.84 43.75 -12.68
N ASP A 203 -35.56 43.55 -12.33
CA ASP A 203 -35.16 42.55 -11.35
C ASP A 203 -35.74 42.81 -9.94
N ASN A 204 -36.04 44.07 -9.65
CA ASN A 204 -36.72 44.49 -8.41
C ASN A 204 -38.24 44.46 -8.52
N TYR A 205 -38.78 43.89 -9.61
CA TYR A 205 -40.21 43.85 -9.94
C TYR A 205 -40.86 45.21 -10.19
N ASP A 206 -40.06 46.23 -10.50
CA ASP A 206 -40.58 47.53 -10.93
C ASP A 206 -41.09 47.41 -12.36
N MET A 207 -42.37 47.68 -12.56
CA MET A 207 -42.95 47.79 -13.90
C MET A 207 -42.53 49.12 -14.53
N GLN A 208 -42.19 49.10 -15.81
CA GLN A 208 -41.98 50.28 -16.64
C GLN A 208 -42.84 50.18 -17.89
N ILE A 209 -43.46 51.29 -18.27
CA ILE A 209 -44.38 51.36 -19.40
C ILE A 209 -43.84 52.38 -20.39
N ILE A 210 -43.54 51.92 -21.58
CA ILE A 210 -42.98 52.73 -22.66
C ILE A 210 -44.09 52.96 -23.68
N GLY A 211 -44.36 54.23 -23.93
CA GLY A 211 -45.33 54.65 -24.94
C GLY A 211 -44.79 54.60 -26.36
N ASP A 212 -45.66 54.88 -27.33
CA ASP A 212 -45.27 54.95 -28.75
C ASP A 212 -44.15 55.96 -29.02
N ASN A 213 -44.14 57.09 -28.29
CA ASN A 213 -43.10 58.12 -28.38
C ASN A 213 -41.78 57.76 -27.69
N ALA A 214 -41.62 56.50 -27.24
CA ALA A 214 -40.48 56.02 -26.44
C ALA A 214 -40.29 56.73 -25.08
N ALA A 215 -41.27 57.51 -24.62
CA ALA A 215 -41.30 58.11 -23.29
C ALA A 215 -41.85 57.12 -22.25
N ASN A 216 -41.41 57.26 -20.99
CA ASN A 216 -41.98 56.52 -19.86
C ASN A 216 -43.35 57.09 -19.53
N LEU A 217 -44.40 56.30 -19.73
CA LEU A 217 -45.80 56.73 -19.59
C LEU A 217 -46.38 56.56 -18.19
N LEU A 218 -45.66 55.95 -17.23
CA LEU A 218 -46.26 55.62 -15.92
C LEU A 218 -46.92 56.82 -15.21
N ASN A 219 -46.34 58.01 -15.36
CA ASN A 219 -46.86 59.23 -14.76
C ASN A 219 -47.90 59.95 -15.63
N ASP A 220 -47.95 59.63 -16.93
CA ASP A 220 -48.78 60.31 -17.94
C ASP A 220 -50.06 59.53 -18.28
N ILE A 221 -50.21 58.30 -17.75
CA ILE A 221 -51.41 57.48 -17.88
C ILE A 221 -52.55 58.07 -17.03
N SER A 222 -53.75 58.16 -17.62
CA SER A 222 -54.94 58.64 -16.90
C SER A 222 -55.36 57.68 -15.79
N GLU A 223 -56.11 58.16 -14.80
CA GLU A 223 -56.59 57.30 -13.70
C GLU A 223 -57.43 56.12 -14.19
N GLY A 224 -58.24 56.32 -15.25
CA GLY A 224 -59.00 55.24 -15.88
C GLY A 224 -58.10 54.20 -16.55
N GLN A 225 -57.07 54.63 -17.27
CA GLN A 225 -56.10 53.74 -17.90
C GLN A 225 -55.24 52.99 -16.86
N LYS A 226 -54.86 53.63 -15.74
CA LYS A 226 -54.16 52.96 -14.62
C LYS A 226 -54.98 51.81 -14.05
N GLN A 227 -56.30 51.98 -13.99
CA GLN A 227 -57.18 50.94 -13.48
C GLN A 227 -57.37 49.79 -14.47
N VAL A 228 -57.49 50.07 -15.78
CA VAL A 228 -57.49 49.03 -16.82
C VAL A 228 -56.16 48.25 -16.81
N LEU A 229 -55.04 48.96 -16.68
CA LEU A 229 -53.72 48.34 -16.54
C LEU A 229 -53.63 47.45 -15.30
N SER A 230 -54.19 47.90 -14.16
CA SER A 230 -54.22 47.09 -12.93
C SER A 230 -55.04 45.81 -13.12
N LEU A 231 -56.19 45.91 -13.79
CA LEU A 231 -57.01 44.75 -14.13
C LEU A 231 -56.28 43.79 -15.10
N ALA A 232 -55.66 44.33 -16.15
CA ALA A 232 -54.84 43.57 -17.08
C ALA A 232 -53.68 42.86 -16.37
N PHE A 233 -53.08 43.48 -15.35
CA PHE A 233 -52.04 42.87 -14.54
C PHE A 233 -52.54 41.71 -13.69
N ILE A 234 -53.68 41.86 -13.03
CA ILE A 234 -54.32 40.78 -12.26
C ILE A 234 -54.65 39.61 -13.20
N PHE A 235 -55.20 39.88 -14.39
CA PHE A 235 -55.55 38.85 -15.37
C PHE A 235 -54.30 38.19 -15.96
N ALA A 236 -53.22 38.94 -16.17
CA ALA A 236 -51.96 38.39 -16.65
C ALA A 236 -51.35 37.45 -15.60
N LEU A 237 -51.30 37.87 -14.34
CA LEU A 237 -50.85 37.02 -13.23
C LEU A 237 -51.70 35.76 -13.12
N ALA A 238 -53.01 35.92 -13.22
CA ALA A 238 -53.95 34.82 -13.20
C ALA A 238 -53.66 33.81 -14.31
N LYS A 239 -53.53 34.29 -15.54
CA LYS A 239 -53.21 33.47 -16.71
C LYS A 239 -51.84 32.81 -16.61
N LEU A 240 -50.83 33.49 -16.05
CA LEU A 240 -49.51 32.91 -15.80
C LEU A 240 -49.58 31.79 -14.74
N ALA A 241 -50.33 31.99 -13.67
CA ALA A 241 -50.53 30.98 -12.63
C ALA A 241 -51.26 29.74 -13.17
N SER A 242 -52.12 29.91 -14.18
CA SER A 242 -52.82 28.82 -14.87
C SER A 242 -51.98 28.10 -15.92
N LYS A 243 -50.72 28.50 -16.18
CA LYS A 243 -49.82 27.84 -17.17
C LYS A 243 -49.46 26.40 -16.77
N GLY A 244 -50.37 25.50 -17.11
CA GLY A 244 -50.30 24.05 -16.98
C GLY A 244 -51.50 23.37 -17.65
N ARG A 245 -52.57 24.14 -17.95
CA ARG A 245 -53.75 23.74 -18.72
C ARG A 245 -54.14 24.92 -19.63
N LYS A 246 -54.77 24.63 -20.76
CA LYS A 246 -54.91 25.49 -21.96
C LYS A 246 -55.33 26.95 -21.66
N GLY A 247 -54.61 27.92 -22.25
CA GLY A 247 -55.10 29.19 -22.85
C GLY A 247 -55.85 30.25 -22.02
N GLU A 248 -56.62 29.84 -21.02
CA GLU A 248 -57.61 30.65 -20.30
C GLU A 248 -57.30 30.71 -18.79
N ILE A 249 -57.90 31.69 -18.09
CA ILE A 249 -57.87 31.71 -16.62
C ILE A 249 -58.80 30.59 -16.13
N ASP A 250 -58.22 29.43 -15.83
CA ASP A 250 -58.91 28.20 -15.36
C ASP A 250 -59.33 28.28 -13.88
N PHE A 251 -59.57 29.49 -13.36
CA PHE A 251 -60.07 29.66 -12.00
C PHE A 251 -61.16 30.73 -11.93
N PRO A 252 -62.14 30.57 -11.03
CA PRO A 252 -63.13 31.60 -10.77
C PRO A 252 -62.48 32.89 -10.27
N LEU A 253 -62.74 33.98 -10.97
CA LEU A 253 -62.25 35.30 -10.60
C LEU A 253 -63.35 36.05 -9.84
N PHE A 254 -63.08 36.39 -8.59
CA PHE A 254 -63.96 37.22 -7.76
C PHE A 254 -63.44 38.66 -7.75
N VAL A 255 -64.28 39.61 -8.17
CA VAL A 255 -63.93 41.03 -8.16
C VAL A 255 -65.00 41.82 -7.44
N ASP A 256 -64.57 42.55 -6.42
CA ASP A 256 -65.39 43.52 -5.70
C ASP A 256 -65.23 44.90 -6.32
N THR A 257 -66.34 45.57 -6.60
CA THR A 257 -66.37 46.91 -7.23
C THR A 257 -65.48 47.02 -8.49
N PRO A 258 -65.70 46.16 -9.50
CA PRO A 258 -64.85 46.08 -10.70
C PRO A 258 -64.83 47.37 -11.54
N PHE A 259 -65.83 48.25 -11.38
CA PHE A 259 -66.09 49.38 -12.28
C PHE A 259 -65.93 50.75 -11.62
N ALA A 260 -65.63 50.80 -10.32
CA ALA A 260 -65.38 52.03 -9.60
C ALA A 260 -64.35 52.88 -10.35
N ARG A 261 -64.63 54.17 -10.58
CA ARG A 261 -63.71 55.13 -11.25
C ARG A 261 -63.38 54.83 -12.74
N LEU A 262 -63.96 53.80 -13.35
CA LEU A 262 -63.88 53.58 -14.79
C LEU A 262 -64.93 54.41 -15.53
N ASP A 263 -64.57 54.95 -16.69
CA ASP A 263 -65.54 55.54 -17.61
C ASP A 263 -66.46 54.46 -18.18
N SER A 264 -67.71 54.86 -18.41
CA SER A 264 -68.80 54.09 -18.96
C SER A 264 -68.45 53.28 -20.22
N GLN A 265 -67.67 53.84 -21.16
CA GLN A 265 -67.24 53.11 -22.36
C GLN A 265 -66.27 51.95 -22.03
N ILE A 266 -65.38 52.16 -21.07
CA ILE A 266 -64.42 51.14 -20.62
C ILE A 266 -65.17 50.03 -19.89
N ARG A 267 -66.17 50.37 -19.06
CA ARG A 267 -67.01 49.39 -18.37
C ARG A 267 -67.71 48.45 -19.35
N ASP A 268 -68.34 49.00 -20.39
CA ASP A 268 -69.04 48.20 -21.41
C ASP A 268 -68.07 47.23 -22.10
N HIS A 269 -66.87 47.70 -22.42
CA HIS A 269 -65.86 46.89 -23.08
C HIS A 269 -65.32 45.78 -22.17
N ILE A 270 -65.08 46.06 -20.88
CA ILE A 270 -64.68 45.06 -19.88
C ILE A 270 -65.78 44.01 -19.69
N ILE A 271 -67.05 44.41 -19.60
CA ILE A 271 -68.20 43.49 -19.48
C ILE A 271 -68.26 42.53 -20.67
N LYS A 272 -67.92 43.01 -21.88
CA LYS A 272 -67.96 42.23 -23.11
C LYS A 272 -66.75 41.32 -23.29
N GLU A 273 -65.55 41.77 -22.94
CA GLU A 273 -64.31 41.04 -23.22
C GLU A 273 -63.90 40.09 -22.09
N THR A 274 -64.14 40.44 -20.82
CA THR A 274 -63.70 39.63 -19.67
C THR A 274 -64.27 38.20 -19.64
N PRO A 275 -65.55 37.96 -19.98
CA PRO A 275 -66.09 36.59 -20.03
C PRO A 275 -65.38 35.67 -21.03
N LYS A 276 -64.63 36.21 -22.01
CA LYS A 276 -63.83 35.44 -22.96
C LYS A 276 -62.43 35.10 -22.43
N LEU A 277 -62.02 35.74 -21.34
CA LEU A 277 -60.67 35.63 -20.77
C LEU A 277 -60.63 34.71 -19.54
N SER A 278 -61.77 34.54 -18.85
CA SER A 278 -61.91 33.73 -17.65
C SER A 278 -62.99 32.66 -17.78
N SER A 279 -62.72 31.48 -17.21
CA SER A 279 -63.68 30.38 -17.11
C SER A 279 -64.93 30.74 -16.31
N GLN A 280 -64.77 31.55 -15.26
CA GLN A 280 -65.86 32.08 -14.46
C GLN A 280 -65.46 33.44 -13.89
N TRP A 281 -66.38 34.40 -13.97
CA TRP A 281 -66.20 35.74 -13.42
C TRP A 281 -67.37 36.08 -12.51
N VAL A 282 -67.08 36.27 -11.22
CA VAL A 282 -68.06 36.61 -10.18
C VAL A 282 -67.84 38.06 -9.77
N LEU A 283 -68.89 38.86 -9.95
CA LEU A 283 -68.86 40.29 -9.70
C LEU A 283 -69.71 40.66 -8.50
N LEU A 284 -69.16 41.50 -7.62
CA LEU A 284 -69.89 42.19 -6.58
C LEU A 284 -70.00 43.66 -7.01
N LEU A 285 -71.20 44.05 -7.41
CA LEU A 285 -71.49 45.38 -7.93
C LEU A 285 -72.28 46.19 -6.91
N THR A 286 -71.94 47.47 -6.78
CA THR A 286 -72.75 48.44 -6.04
C THR A 286 -73.79 49.10 -6.95
N ASP A 287 -74.76 49.80 -6.35
CA ASP A 287 -75.81 50.53 -7.11
C ASP A 287 -75.25 51.58 -8.07
N THR A 288 -74.03 52.08 -7.83
CA THR A 288 -73.36 53.06 -8.70
C THR A 288 -72.59 52.42 -9.87
N GLU A 289 -72.43 51.09 -9.84
CA GLU A 289 -71.72 50.31 -10.85
C GLU A 289 -72.66 49.45 -11.68
N TYR A 290 -73.84 49.12 -11.16
CA TYR A 290 -74.89 48.38 -11.87
C TYR A 290 -76.04 49.32 -12.26
N THR A 291 -75.79 50.21 -13.23
CA THR A 291 -76.84 51.11 -13.75
C THR A 291 -77.58 50.48 -14.94
N ASN A 292 -78.58 51.17 -15.49
CA ASN A 292 -79.29 50.72 -16.68
C ASN A 292 -78.35 50.45 -17.87
N ARG A 293 -77.23 51.18 -17.96
CA ARG A 293 -76.24 50.99 -19.03
C ARG A 293 -75.49 49.68 -18.87
N GLU A 294 -74.89 49.43 -17.70
CA GLU A 294 -74.19 48.16 -17.47
C GLU A 294 -75.15 46.97 -17.55
N LYS A 295 -76.41 47.12 -17.09
CA LYS A 295 -77.46 46.10 -17.29
C LYS A 295 -77.63 45.77 -18.77
N GLN A 296 -77.72 46.76 -19.65
CA GLN A 296 -77.82 46.54 -21.08
C GLN A 296 -76.57 45.84 -21.63
N SER A 297 -75.37 46.28 -21.24
CA SER A 297 -74.10 45.66 -21.65
C SER A 297 -73.98 44.19 -21.21
N PHE A 298 -74.48 43.85 -20.00
CA PHE A 298 -74.54 42.47 -19.52
C PHE A 298 -75.52 41.60 -20.31
N VAL A 299 -76.66 42.16 -20.73
CA VAL A 299 -77.63 41.45 -21.58
C VAL A 299 -77.06 41.25 -22.98
N GLU A 300 -76.44 42.27 -23.56
CA GLU A 300 -75.84 42.23 -24.90
C GLU A 300 -74.63 41.28 -24.99
N SER A 301 -73.87 41.12 -23.91
CA SER A 301 -72.74 40.19 -23.89
C SER A 301 -73.17 38.72 -23.94
N ASN A 302 -74.43 38.42 -23.59
CA ASN A 302 -74.99 37.06 -23.52
C ASN A 302 -74.11 36.08 -22.71
N ALA A 303 -73.39 36.61 -21.70
CA ALA A 303 -72.41 35.86 -20.93
C ALA A 303 -72.78 35.71 -19.44
N VAL A 304 -73.93 36.26 -19.01
CA VAL A 304 -74.35 36.17 -17.61
C VAL A 304 -75.13 34.90 -17.36
N GLY A 305 -74.61 34.04 -16.46
CA GLY A 305 -75.28 32.80 -16.07
C GLY A 305 -76.34 33.00 -14.98
N THR A 306 -76.03 33.74 -13.91
CA THR A 306 -76.97 33.97 -12.79
C THR A 306 -76.70 35.32 -12.15
N SER A 307 -77.76 36.05 -11.82
CA SER A 307 -77.69 37.29 -11.04
C SER A 307 -78.35 37.12 -9.68
N TYR A 308 -77.76 37.77 -8.67
CA TYR A 308 -78.24 37.77 -7.31
C TYR A 308 -78.38 39.20 -6.81
N GLN A 309 -79.39 39.46 -5.98
CA GLN A 309 -79.56 40.71 -5.28
C GLN A 309 -79.48 40.48 -3.78
N LEU A 310 -78.67 41.29 -3.10
CA LEU A 310 -78.59 41.32 -1.63
C LEU A 310 -79.70 42.25 -1.11
N GLN A 311 -80.68 41.69 -0.42
CA GLN A 311 -81.76 42.47 0.22
C GLN A 311 -81.57 42.48 1.73
N LYS A 312 -81.55 43.68 2.32
CA LYS A 312 -81.47 43.84 3.76
C LYS A 312 -82.87 43.88 4.36
N ASN A 313 -83.18 42.93 5.23
CA ASN A 313 -84.45 42.86 5.94
C ASN A 313 -84.47 43.83 7.13
N ASN A 314 -85.67 44.16 7.61
CA ASN A 314 -85.90 45.10 8.72
C ASN A 314 -85.22 44.65 10.03
N ASP A 315 -84.92 43.35 10.18
CA ASP A 315 -84.22 42.78 11.34
C ASP A 315 -82.68 42.86 11.23
N GLY A 316 -82.14 43.59 10.24
CA GLY A 316 -80.71 43.74 10.02
C GLY A 316 -80.01 42.53 9.39
N LYS A 317 -80.76 41.50 8.99
CA LYS A 317 -80.26 40.34 8.23
C LYS A 317 -80.22 40.65 6.73
N THR A 318 -79.22 40.16 6.02
CA THR A 318 -79.13 40.24 4.56
C THR A 318 -79.47 38.89 3.94
N GLU A 319 -80.44 38.86 3.04
CA GLU A 319 -80.84 37.68 2.27
C GLU A 319 -80.37 37.82 0.82
N ILE A 320 -79.98 36.69 0.21
CA ILE A 320 -79.55 36.62 -1.19
C ILE A 320 -80.72 36.07 -2.00
N GLN A 321 -81.26 36.87 -2.91
CA GLN A 321 -82.33 36.45 -3.81
C GLN A 321 -81.79 36.30 -5.24
N VAL A 322 -82.22 35.23 -5.93
CA VAL A 322 -81.93 35.06 -7.36
C VAL A 322 -82.80 36.05 -8.13
N THR A 323 -82.17 36.84 -8.98
CA THR A 323 -82.84 37.83 -9.84
C THR A 323 -82.61 37.44 -11.29
N SER A 324 -83.59 37.67 -12.16
CA SER A 324 -83.40 37.56 -13.61
C SER A 324 -82.90 38.90 -14.16
N LEU A 325 -81.84 38.87 -14.97
CA LEU A 325 -81.37 40.03 -15.74
C LEU A 325 -82.34 40.40 -16.89
N ILE A 326 -83.21 39.46 -17.26
CA ILE A 326 -84.30 39.59 -18.24
C ILE A 326 -85.64 39.74 -17.52
#